data_AF-A0A9X3EZS8-F1
#
_entry.id   AF-A0A9X3EZS8-F1
#
_cell.length_a   1.000
_cell.length_b   1.000
_cell.length_c   1.000
_cell.angle_alpha   90.00
_cell.angle_beta   90.00
_cell.angle_gamma   90.00
#
_symmetry.space_group_name_H-M   'P 1'
#
loop_
_entity.id
_entity.type
_entity.pdbx_description
1 polymer ?
#
loop_
_entity_poly.entity_id
_entity_poly.type
_entity_poly.pdbx_seq_one_letter_code
_entity_poly.pdbx_strand_id
1 'polypeptide(L)'
;MAEFDDLYKAIEACSRASRRAKSIVQILHTHFDALSVGLKRLREFAGELTEETRAAVQRAANIRDHEGAQLREFGLDEAGAAALERVKAHLDRERPWRDIKALDADLADLRACYIKTRGLILTAQDSQVESAIGRLYGRDGFRRLSADASDRILEPLRRVRADTTAEAVAPSLRELVDRFEPALDHALAEAGARLNELVSRTSGQIVRNLSLSHELRDREVKTEADVERLVADIRARLLAHVREGERIILS
;
A
#
# COMPACT_ATOMS: atom_id res chain seq x y z
N MET A 1 58.50 1.88 -1.00
CA MET A 1 59.44 2.14 0.12
C MET A 1 60.08 3.53 0.02
N ALA A 2 60.44 4.04 -1.16
CA ALA A 2 61.04 5.38 -1.32
C ALA A 2 60.09 6.59 -1.06
N GLU A 3 58.77 6.38 -0.98
CA GLU A 3 57.77 7.47 -0.93
C GLU A 3 57.70 8.17 0.46
N PHE A 4 58.25 7.56 1.51
CA PHE A 4 58.18 8.08 2.89
C PHE A 4 59.54 8.25 3.57
N ASP A 5 60.65 8.08 2.86
CA ASP A 5 62.01 8.13 3.41
C ASP A 5 62.30 9.45 4.14
N ASP A 6 61.82 10.57 3.59
CA ASP A 6 62.06 11.89 4.18
C ASP A 6 61.22 12.13 5.44
N LEU A 7 60.03 11.50 5.53
CA LEU A 7 59.21 11.53 6.73
C LEU A 7 59.80 10.64 7.83
N TYR A 8 60.34 9.47 7.47
CA TYR A 8 61.07 8.61 8.39
C TYR A 8 62.30 9.33 8.98
N LYS A 9 63.08 10.03 8.15
CA LYS A 9 64.20 10.88 8.61
C LYS A 9 63.74 12.00 9.55
N ALA A 10 62.60 12.65 9.26
CA ALA A 10 62.05 13.71 10.10
C ALA A 10 61.57 13.19 11.47
N ILE A 11 60.91 12.02 11.49
CA ILE A 11 60.47 11.33 12.72
C ILE A 11 61.70 10.96 13.57
N GLU A 12 62.75 10.43 12.94
CA GLU A 12 63.99 10.07 13.62
C GLU A 12 64.70 11.30 14.22
N ALA A 13 64.75 12.42 13.48
CA ALA A 13 65.29 13.68 13.98
C ALA A 13 64.51 14.24 15.19
N CYS A 14 63.17 14.21 15.14
CA CYS A 14 62.31 14.61 16.25
C CYS A 14 62.49 13.74 17.50
N SER A 15 62.68 12.42 17.32
CA SER A 15 62.94 11.48 18.42
C SER A 15 64.27 11.75 19.14
N ARG A 16 65.27 12.27 18.40
CA ARG A 16 66.60 12.61 18.90
C ARG A 16 66.60 13.98 19.62
N ALA A 17 65.79 14.93 19.16
CA ALA A 17 65.75 16.30 19.68
C ALA A 17 65.04 16.47 21.05
N SER A 18 64.11 15.58 21.42
CA SER A 18 63.34 15.70 22.68
C SER A 18 63.04 14.36 23.34
N ARG A 19 63.58 14.14 24.56
CA ARG A 19 63.28 12.94 25.38
C ARG A 19 61.80 12.82 25.76
N ARG A 20 61.09 13.94 25.95
CA ARG A 20 59.65 13.96 26.26
C ARG A 20 58.79 13.54 25.07
N ALA A 21 59.20 13.88 23.84
CA ALA A 21 58.49 13.49 22.62
C ALA A 21 58.88 12.08 22.14
N LYS A 22 60.02 11.55 22.59
CA LYS A 22 60.59 10.28 22.12
C LYS A 22 59.63 9.10 22.22
N SER A 23 58.92 8.93 23.34
CA SER A 23 57.96 7.81 23.50
C SER A 23 56.78 7.92 22.54
N ILE A 24 56.23 9.13 22.35
CA ILE A 24 55.12 9.40 21.43
C ILE A 24 55.56 9.16 19.98
N VAL A 25 56.73 9.67 19.60
CA VAL A 25 57.29 9.52 18.25
C VAL A 25 57.63 8.05 17.94
N GLN A 26 58.08 7.29 18.94
CA GLN A 26 58.37 5.86 18.78
C GLN A 26 57.10 5.02 18.62
N ILE A 27 56.03 5.34 19.35
CA ILE A 27 54.70 4.73 19.16
C ILE A 27 54.18 5.07 17.75
N LEU A 28 54.29 6.34 17.33
CA LEU A 28 53.86 6.78 16.00
C LEU A 28 54.63 6.04 14.90
N HIS A 29 55.96 5.95 14.99
CA HIS A 29 56.78 5.22 14.04
C HIS A 29 56.39 3.73 13.97
N THR A 30 56.13 3.11 15.12
CA THR A 30 55.74 1.69 15.21
C THR A 30 54.41 1.41 14.48
N HIS A 31 53.48 2.37 14.51
CA HIS A 31 52.17 2.24 13.88
C HIS A 31 52.00 3.03 12.58
N PHE A 32 53.07 3.66 12.08
CA PHE A 32 52.99 4.61 10.97
C PHE A 32 52.47 3.97 9.69
N ASP A 33 52.93 2.77 9.35
CA ASP A 33 52.48 2.05 8.16
C ASP A 33 50.98 1.70 8.26
N ALA A 34 50.54 1.23 9.42
CA ALA A 34 49.13 0.92 9.66
C ALA A 34 48.24 2.18 9.56
N LEU A 35 48.71 3.31 10.11
CA LEU A 35 48.03 4.60 9.99
C LEU A 35 47.98 5.09 8.54
N SER A 36 49.06 4.90 7.78
CA SER A 36 49.13 5.31 6.38
C SER A 36 48.18 4.50 5.49
N VAL A 37 48.14 3.18 5.70
CA VAL A 37 47.18 2.27 5.04
C VAL A 37 45.74 2.64 5.43
N GLY A 38 45.49 2.90 6.71
CA GLY A 38 44.19 3.33 7.22
C GLY A 38 43.72 4.65 6.60
N LEU A 39 44.61 5.66 6.55
CA LEU A 39 44.32 6.96 5.93
C LEU A 39 44.05 6.84 4.44
N LYS A 40 44.79 5.99 3.71
CA LYS A 40 44.53 5.72 2.29
C LYS A 40 43.13 5.11 2.11
N ARG A 41 42.77 4.10 2.91
CA ARG A 41 41.44 3.48 2.88
C ARG A 41 40.31 4.46 3.23
N LEU A 42 40.54 5.34 4.21
CA LEU A 42 39.57 6.39 4.56
C LEU A 42 39.38 7.39 3.41
N ARG A 43 40.46 7.78 2.71
CA ARG A 43 40.35 8.64 1.53
C ARG A 43 39.61 7.96 0.38
N GLU A 44 39.87 6.67 0.15
CA GLU A 44 39.12 5.87 -0.84
C GLU A 44 37.61 5.87 -0.51
N PHE A 45 37.25 5.57 0.75
CA PHE A 45 35.85 5.62 1.18
C PHE A 45 35.24 7.01 1.09
N ALA A 46 35.97 8.05 1.45
CA ALA A 46 35.49 9.43 1.32
C ALA A 46 35.23 9.81 -0.15
N GLY A 47 35.99 9.26 -1.10
CA GLY A 47 35.78 9.44 -2.53
C GLY A 47 34.58 8.67 -3.07
N GLU A 48 34.29 7.49 -2.53
CA GLU A 48 33.18 6.63 -2.98
C GLU A 48 31.81 7.00 -2.36
N LEU A 49 31.81 7.35 -1.07
CA LEU A 49 30.62 7.64 -0.28
C LEU A 49 30.20 9.10 -0.40
N THR A 50 29.94 9.53 -1.63
CA THR A 50 29.36 10.85 -1.90
C THR A 50 27.88 10.90 -1.49
N GLU A 51 27.32 12.10 -1.34
CA GLU A 51 25.88 12.25 -1.08
C GLU A 51 25.01 11.70 -2.23
N GLU A 52 25.48 11.78 -3.48
CA GLU A 52 24.81 11.17 -4.63
C GLU A 52 24.71 9.65 -4.46
N THR A 53 25.82 9.01 -4.10
CA THR A 53 25.89 7.56 -3.92
C THR A 53 25.06 7.10 -2.71
N ARG A 54 25.12 7.85 -1.60
CA ARG A 54 24.26 7.60 -0.43
C ARG A 54 22.78 7.69 -0.80
N ALA A 55 22.39 8.72 -1.54
CA ALA A 55 21.02 8.88 -2.00
C ALA A 55 20.59 7.75 -2.94
N ALA A 56 21.48 7.25 -3.81
CA ALA A 56 21.20 6.13 -4.70
C ALA A 56 20.96 4.82 -3.93
N VAL A 57 21.81 4.51 -2.95
CA VAL A 57 21.61 3.34 -2.07
C VAL A 57 20.31 3.46 -1.28
N GLN A 58 20.00 4.65 -0.74
CA GLN A 58 18.75 4.87 -0.01
C GLN A 58 17.52 4.69 -0.91
N ARG A 59 17.55 5.20 -2.15
CA ARG A 59 16.46 4.99 -3.11
C ARG A 59 16.25 3.51 -3.42
N ALA A 60 17.33 2.77 -3.66
CA ALA A 60 17.27 1.34 -3.91
C ALA A 60 16.69 0.56 -2.72
N ALA A 61 17.12 0.90 -1.50
CA ALA A 61 16.59 0.29 -0.27
C ALA A 61 15.10 0.59 -0.08
N ASN A 62 14.68 1.85 -0.27
CA ASN A 62 13.27 2.24 -0.17
C ASN A 62 12.39 1.46 -1.16
N ILE A 63 12.82 1.36 -2.43
CA ILE A 63 12.09 0.60 -3.45
C ILE A 63 12.02 -0.89 -3.10
N ARG A 64 13.11 -1.48 -2.58
CA ARG A 64 13.11 -2.88 -2.13
C ARG A 64 12.12 -3.11 -0.97
N ASP A 65 12.14 -2.22 0.01
CA ASP A 65 11.44 -2.39 1.29
C ASP A 65 9.96 -2.00 1.22
N HIS A 66 9.58 -1.12 0.28
CA HIS A 66 8.20 -0.65 0.13
C HIS A 66 7.57 -1.17 -1.16
N GLU A 67 7.87 -0.58 -2.32
CA GLU A 67 7.23 -0.92 -3.59
C GLU A 67 7.45 -2.40 -3.96
N GLY A 68 8.69 -2.87 -3.89
CA GLY A 68 9.08 -4.25 -4.22
C GLY A 68 8.54 -5.28 -3.23
N ALA A 69 8.51 -4.96 -1.94
CA ALA A 69 7.90 -5.84 -0.93
C ALA A 69 6.40 -6.02 -1.19
N GLN A 70 5.68 -4.93 -1.44
CA GLN A 70 4.25 -4.98 -1.75
C GLN A 70 3.96 -5.69 -3.07
N LEU A 71 4.74 -5.43 -4.12
CA LEU A 71 4.61 -6.12 -5.39
C LEU A 71 4.82 -7.63 -5.26
N ARG A 72 5.79 -8.07 -4.44
CA ARG A 72 6.02 -9.50 -4.20
C ARG A 72 4.82 -10.17 -3.56
N GLU A 73 4.17 -9.51 -2.60
CA GLU A 73 2.97 -10.04 -1.94
C GLU A 73 1.75 -10.03 -2.87
N PHE A 74 1.64 -9.02 -3.73
CA PHE A 74 0.50 -8.85 -4.64
C PHE A 74 0.62 -9.69 -5.92
N GLY A 75 1.84 -10.03 -6.32
CA GLY A 75 2.17 -10.80 -7.51
C GLY A 75 3.08 -10.02 -8.46
N LEU A 76 4.31 -10.51 -8.62
CA LEU A 76 5.25 -10.06 -9.65
C LEU A 76 5.27 -11.05 -10.80
N ASP A 77 5.48 -10.55 -12.02
CA ASP A 77 5.88 -11.39 -13.14
C ASP A 77 7.35 -11.84 -12.99
N GLU A 78 7.79 -12.76 -13.84
CA GLU A 78 9.15 -13.31 -13.77
C GLU A 78 10.23 -12.23 -13.92
N ALA A 79 10.00 -11.25 -14.80
CA ALA A 79 10.93 -10.15 -15.03
C ALA A 79 11.09 -9.25 -13.81
N GLY A 80 9.97 -8.83 -13.19
CA GLY A 80 9.96 -8.01 -11.99
C GLY A 80 10.49 -8.76 -10.76
N ALA A 81 10.19 -10.06 -10.62
CA ALA A 81 10.79 -10.90 -9.58
C ALA A 81 12.31 -10.97 -9.72
N ALA A 82 12.82 -11.18 -10.94
CA ALA A 82 14.26 -11.20 -11.21
C ALA A 82 14.92 -9.83 -10.95
N ALA A 83 14.27 -8.72 -11.32
CA ALA A 83 14.76 -7.37 -11.01
C ALA A 83 14.86 -7.13 -9.51
N LEU A 84 13.84 -7.51 -8.75
CA LEU A 84 13.83 -7.37 -7.30
C LEU A 84 14.92 -8.21 -6.61
N GLU A 85 15.19 -9.41 -7.09
CA GLU A 85 16.29 -10.23 -6.58
C GLU A 85 17.67 -9.65 -6.94
N ARG A 86 17.85 -9.06 -8.14
CA ARG A 86 19.08 -8.33 -8.47
C ARG A 86 19.32 -7.15 -7.53
N VAL A 87 18.28 -6.37 -7.24
CA VAL A 87 18.36 -5.24 -6.30
C VAL A 87 18.75 -5.72 -4.90
N LYS A 88 18.11 -6.78 -4.38
CA LYS A 88 18.48 -7.38 -3.09
C LYS A 88 19.94 -7.84 -3.06
N ALA A 89 20.33 -8.66 -4.03
CA ALA A 89 21.67 -9.21 -4.12
C ALA A 89 22.75 -8.12 -4.25
N HIS A 90 22.42 -6.98 -4.87
CA HIS A 90 23.32 -5.83 -4.93
C HIS A 90 23.45 -5.13 -3.57
N LEU A 91 22.32 -4.91 -2.88
CA LEU A 91 22.30 -4.24 -1.58
C LEU A 91 22.93 -5.06 -0.44
N ASP A 92 22.99 -6.38 -0.58
CA ASP A 92 23.62 -7.29 0.39
C ASP A 92 25.15 -7.40 0.26
N ARG A 93 25.76 -6.72 -0.72
CA ARG A 93 27.22 -6.70 -0.91
C ARG A 93 27.91 -5.95 0.23
N GLU A 94 29.21 -6.22 0.44
CA GLU A 94 30.03 -5.48 1.43
C GLU A 94 30.10 -3.97 1.13
N ARG A 95 30.05 -3.60 -0.16
CA ARG A 95 30.10 -2.21 -0.64
C ARG A 95 28.94 -1.96 -1.62
N PRO A 96 27.70 -1.83 -1.13
CA PRO A 96 26.50 -1.72 -1.99
C PRO A 96 26.41 -0.39 -2.75
N TRP A 97 27.26 0.57 -2.40
CA TRP A 97 27.38 1.85 -3.09
C TRP A 97 28.18 1.76 -4.41
N ARG A 98 29.03 0.73 -4.56
CA ARG A 98 29.83 0.55 -5.77
C ARG A 98 28.94 0.03 -6.89
N ASP A 99 29.03 0.67 -8.05
CA ASP A 99 28.23 0.36 -9.23
C ASP A 99 26.70 0.45 -9.00
N ILE A 100 26.25 1.24 -8.01
CA ILE A 100 24.83 1.37 -7.67
C ILE A 100 23.96 1.82 -8.85
N LYS A 101 24.55 2.61 -9.77
CA LYS A 101 23.89 3.07 -11.02
C LYS A 101 23.50 1.92 -11.95
N ALA A 102 24.12 0.74 -11.81
CA ALA A 102 23.72 -0.45 -12.58
C ALA A 102 22.28 -0.91 -12.26
N LEU A 103 21.72 -0.49 -11.11
CA LEU A 103 20.35 -0.80 -10.74
C LEU A 103 19.31 0.18 -11.30
N ASP A 104 19.69 1.30 -11.92
CA ASP A 104 18.75 2.37 -12.26
C ASP A 104 17.58 1.89 -13.14
N ALA A 105 17.84 0.98 -14.08
CA ALA A 105 16.80 0.36 -14.91
C ALA A 105 15.86 -0.54 -14.08
N ASP A 106 16.41 -1.44 -13.27
CA ASP A 106 15.62 -2.34 -12.41
C ASP A 106 14.75 -1.55 -11.43
N LEU A 107 15.27 -0.46 -10.86
CA LEU A 107 14.53 0.41 -9.94
C LEU A 107 13.40 1.17 -10.64
N ALA A 108 13.66 1.67 -11.86
CA ALA A 108 12.65 2.35 -12.66
C ALA A 108 11.51 1.40 -13.05
N ASP A 109 11.83 0.18 -13.46
CA ASP A 109 10.86 -0.84 -13.86
C ASP A 109 9.99 -1.29 -12.67
N LEU A 110 10.60 -1.56 -11.51
CA LEU A 110 9.86 -1.90 -10.29
C LEU A 110 8.91 -0.78 -9.87
N ARG A 111 9.38 0.47 -9.91
CA ARG A 111 8.56 1.63 -9.55
C ARG A 111 7.40 1.83 -10.54
N ALA A 112 7.66 1.69 -11.84
CA ALA A 112 6.62 1.80 -12.87
C ALA A 112 5.57 0.67 -12.72
N CYS A 113 6.02 -0.55 -12.46
CA CYS A 113 5.13 -1.69 -12.18
C CYS A 113 4.26 -1.43 -10.94
N TYR A 114 4.84 -0.91 -9.86
CA TYR A 114 4.13 -0.55 -8.64
C TYR A 114 3.05 0.50 -8.91
N ILE A 115 3.41 1.63 -9.53
CA ILE A 115 2.49 2.74 -9.84
C ILE A 115 1.34 2.24 -10.71
N LYS A 116 1.65 1.46 -11.75
CA LYS A 116 0.63 0.88 -12.63
C LYS A 116 -0.32 -0.02 -11.85
N THR A 117 0.21 -0.94 -11.03
CA THR A 117 -0.59 -1.88 -10.24
C THR A 117 -1.50 -1.14 -9.26
N ARG A 118 -0.96 -0.18 -8.51
CA ARG A 118 -1.73 0.63 -7.57
C ARG A 118 -2.80 1.46 -8.28
N GLY A 119 -2.46 2.08 -9.41
CA GLY A 119 -3.39 2.85 -10.21
C GLY A 119 -4.55 2.01 -10.75
N LEU A 120 -4.31 0.76 -11.16
CA LEU A 120 -5.36 -0.17 -11.57
C LEU A 120 -6.33 -0.49 -10.42
N ILE A 121 -5.81 -0.72 -9.21
CA ILE A 121 -6.63 -0.96 -8.01
C ILE A 121 -7.51 0.25 -7.72
N LEU A 122 -6.93 1.45 -7.63
CA LEU A 122 -7.68 2.68 -7.35
C LEU A 122 -8.76 2.95 -8.42
N THR A 123 -8.43 2.78 -9.70
CA THR A 123 -9.38 2.95 -10.80
C THR A 123 -10.54 1.96 -10.74
N ALA A 124 -10.25 0.69 -10.42
CA ALA A 124 -11.27 -0.33 -10.27
C ALA A 124 -12.20 0.00 -9.09
N GLN A 125 -11.64 0.42 -7.96
CA GLN A 125 -12.39 0.84 -6.77
C GLN A 125 -13.29 2.04 -7.05
N ASP A 126 -12.78 3.07 -7.72
CA ASP A 126 -13.58 4.23 -8.13
C ASP A 126 -14.74 3.83 -9.04
N SER A 127 -14.49 2.94 -10.01
CA SER A 127 -15.52 2.41 -10.91
C SER A 127 -16.60 1.64 -10.16
N GLN A 128 -16.22 0.86 -9.14
CA GLN A 128 -17.18 0.15 -8.29
C GLN A 128 -18.04 1.12 -7.45
N VAL A 129 -17.44 2.17 -6.89
CA VAL A 129 -18.16 3.23 -6.16
C VAL A 129 -19.15 3.94 -7.10
N GLU A 130 -18.73 4.31 -8.31
CA GLU A 130 -19.62 4.92 -9.30
C GLU A 130 -20.77 3.99 -9.70
N SER A 131 -20.50 2.70 -9.89
CA SER A 131 -21.54 1.70 -10.15
C SER A 131 -22.51 1.57 -8.96
N ALA A 132 -22.03 1.63 -7.72
CA ALA A 132 -22.86 1.66 -6.52
C ALA A 132 -23.77 2.90 -6.48
N ILE A 133 -23.23 4.08 -6.78
CA ILE A 133 -23.97 5.33 -6.87
C ILE A 133 -25.03 5.25 -7.99
N GLY A 134 -24.66 4.73 -9.17
CA GLY A 134 -25.57 4.54 -10.30
C GLY A 134 -26.77 3.64 -9.96
N ARG A 135 -26.54 2.58 -9.18
CA ARG A 135 -27.63 1.71 -8.68
C ARG A 135 -28.61 2.48 -7.79
N LEU A 136 -28.13 3.40 -6.94
CA LEU A 136 -29.00 4.23 -6.09
C LEU A 136 -29.82 5.24 -6.91
N TYR A 137 -29.22 5.89 -7.91
CA TYR A 137 -29.96 6.77 -8.83
C TYR A 137 -31.11 6.06 -9.56
N GLY A 138 -30.97 4.76 -9.82
CA GLY A 138 -31.99 3.92 -10.43
C GLY A 138 -33.18 3.58 -9.52
N ARG A 139 -33.09 3.78 -8.20
CA ARG A 139 -34.15 3.39 -7.26
C ARG A 139 -35.29 4.40 -7.23
N ASP A 140 -36.52 3.89 -7.14
CA ASP A 140 -37.68 4.76 -6.93
C ASP A 140 -37.59 5.48 -5.59
N GLY A 141 -37.97 6.76 -5.62
CA GLY A 141 -37.85 7.65 -4.46
C GLY A 141 -36.61 8.55 -4.55
N PHE A 142 -35.49 8.05 -5.08
CA PHE A 142 -34.26 8.85 -5.22
C PHE A 142 -34.46 10.05 -6.15
N ARG A 143 -35.11 9.85 -7.31
CA ARG A 143 -35.37 10.92 -8.31
C ARG A 143 -36.23 12.09 -7.80
N ARG A 144 -36.93 11.91 -6.68
CA ARG A 144 -37.81 12.92 -6.08
C ARG A 144 -37.14 13.68 -4.95
N LEU A 145 -35.90 13.32 -4.60
CA LEU A 145 -35.14 13.98 -3.55
C LEU A 145 -34.63 15.35 -3.99
N SER A 146 -34.48 16.25 -3.02
CA SER A 146 -33.71 17.48 -3.22
C SER A 146 -32.23 17.18 -3.40
N ALA A 147 -31.46 18.16 -3.86
CA ALA A 147 -30.00 18.05 -3.98
C ALA A 147 -29.35 17.73 -2.62
N ASP A 148 -29.72 18.44 -1.55
CA ASP A 148 -29.19 18.22 -0.20
C ASP A 148 -29.52 16.80 0.33
N ALA A 149 -30.75 16.32 0.11
CA ALA A 149 -31.11 14.96 0.50
C ALA A 149 -30.35 13.89 -0.31
N SER A 150 -30.13 14.14 -1.60
CA SER A 150 -29.35 13.26 -2.48
C SER A 150 -27.89 13.20 -2.02
N ASP A 151 -27.28 14.35 -1.74
CA ASP A 151 -25.90 14.42 -1.27
C ASP A 151 -25.71 13.68 0.05
N ARG A 152 -26.62 13.85 1.01
CA ARG A 152 -26.56 13.11 2.29
C ARG A 152 -26.64 11.59 2.11
N ILE A 153 -27.35 11.09 1.09
CA ILE A 153 -27.42 9.65 0.82
C ILE A 153 -26.13 9.13 0.16
N LEU A 154 -25.54 9.92 -0.74
CA LEU A 154 -24.37 9.51 -1.52
C LEU A 154 -23.03 9.71 -0.78
N GLU A 155 -23.02 10.59 0.22
CA GLU A 155 -21.82 10.96 0.98
C GLU A 155 -21.07 9.76 1.60
N PRO A 156 -21.72 8.74 2.20
CA PRO A 156 -21.04 7.54 2.66
C PRO A 156 -20.27 6.80 1.55
N LEU A 157 -20.84 6.70 0.35
CA LEU A 157 -20.19 6.03 -0.79
C LEU A 157 -18.98 6.84 -1.30
N ARG A 158 -19.07 8.17 -1.30
CA ARG A 158 -17.95 9.03 -1.69
C ARG A 158 -16.78 8.92 -0.70
N ARG A 159 -17.07 8.72 0.60
CA ARG A 159 -16.06 8.52 1.66
C ARG A 159 -15.30 7.18 1.59
N VAL A 160 -15.81 6.18 0.86
CA VAL A 160 -15.12 4.88 0.69
C VAL A 160 -13.83 5.03 -0.11
N ARG A 161 -13.75 6.04 -0.99
CA ARG A 161 -12.57 6.27 -1.83
C ARG A 161 -11.35 6.55 -0.97
N ALA A 162 -10.25 5.88 -1.30
CA ALA A 162 -9.00 6.13 -0.62
C ALA A 162 -8.45 7.51 -0.99
N ASP A 163 -8.13 8.33 0.02
CA ASP A 163 -7.41 9.59 -0.17
C ASP A 163 -5.91 9.31 -0.30
N THR A 164 -5.51 8.82 -1.48
CA THR A 164 -4.13 8.41 -1.79
C THR A 164 -3.88 8.49 -3.30
N THR A 165 -2.62 8.33 -3.72
CA THR A 165 -2.23 8.35 -5.14
C THR A 165 -1.56 7.05 -5.55
N ALA A 166 -1.32 6.88 -6.86
CA ALA A 166 -0.64 5.72 -7.41
C ALA A 166 0.85 5.64 -7.03
N GLU A 167 1.46 6.76 -6.64
CA GLU A 167 2.86 6.86 -6.23
C GLU A 167 3.06 6.66 -4.72
N ALA A 168 1.99 6.74 -3.93
CA ALA A 168 2.07 6.59 -2.49
C ALA A 168 2.42 5.15 -2.09
N VAL A 169 3.31 4.98 -1.11
CA VAL A 169 3.69 3.67 -0.56
C VAL A 169 2.77 3.20 0.59
N ALA A 170 2.04 4.13 1.18
CA ALA A 170 1.07 3.88 2.23
C ALA A 170 -0.26 4.54 1.86
N PRO A 171 -1.40 3.92 2.17
CA PRO A 171 -1.59 2.53 2.65
C PRO A 171 -1.09 1.47 1.65
N SER A 172 -0.79 0.23 2.06
CA SER A 172 -0.22 -0.79 1.16
C SER A 172 -1.20 -1.29 0.09
N LEU A 173 -0.72 -1.97 -0.96
CA LEU A 173 -1.57 -2.60 -2.00
C LEU A 173 -2.57 -3.59 -1.38
N ARG A 174 -2.09 -4.42 -0.44
CA ARG A 174 -2.94 -5.38 0.25
C ARG A 174 -3.98 -4.69 1.12
N GLU A 175 -3.57 -3.69 1.89
CA GLU A 175 -4.50 -2.89 2.70
C GLU A 175 -5.56 -2.23 1.82
N LEU A 176 -5.18 -1.64 0.67
CA LEU A 176 -6.13 -1.07 -0.29
C LEU A 176 -7.22 -2.05 -0.71
N VAL A 177 -6.86 -3.31 -0.99
CA VAL A 177 -7.84 -4.33 -1.40
C VAL A 177 -8.66 -4.82 -0.20
N ASP A 178 -8.01 -5.22 0.88
CA ASP A 178 -8.65 -5.91 2.02
C ASP A 178 -9.72 -5.03 2.70
N ARG A 179 -9.53 -3.71 2.76
CA ARG A 179 -10.48 -2.80 3.42
C ARG A 179 -11.58 -2.26 2.52
N PHE A 180 -11.46 -2.40 1.20
CA PHE A 180 -12.37 -1.73 0.27
C PHE A 180 -13.75 -2.38 0.21
N GLU A 181 -13.84 -3.69 -0.07
CA GLU A 181 -15.13 -4.37 -0.22
C GLU A 181 -15.99 -4.26 1.07
N PRO A 182 -15.46 -4.53 2.28
CA PRO A 182 -16.25 -4.35 3.50
C PRO A 182 -16.72 -2.90 3.73
N ALA A 183 -15.89 -1.92 3.37
CA ALA A 183 -16.24 -0.51 3.48
C ALA A 183 -17.33 -0.12 2.47
N LEU A 184 -17.25 -0.62 1.23
CA LEU A 184 -18.25 -0.41 0.20
C LEU A 184 -19.60 -1.01 0.58
N ASP A 185 -19.61 -2.25 1.08
CA ASP A 185 -20.82 -2.93 1.55
C ASP A 185 -21.48 -2.17 2.71
N HIS A 186 -20.68 -1.73 3.68
CA HIS A 186 -21.17 -0.93 4.80
C HIS A 186 -21.78 0.40 4.32
N ALA A 187 -21.09 1.12 3.43
CA ALA A 187 -21.57 2.38 2.89
C ALA A 187 -22.84 2.21 2.04
N LEU A 188 -22.96 1.11 1.30
CA LEU A 188 -24.16 0.75 0.54
C LEU A 188 -25.35 0.50 1.47
N ALA A 189 -25.15 -0.26 2.55
CA ALA A 189 -26.19 -0.52 3.54
C ALA A 189 -26.63 0.79 4.22
N GLU A 190 -25.69 1.65 4.59
CA GLU A 190 -25.96 2.95 5.19
C GLU A 190 -26.75 3.87 4.23
N ALA A 191 -26.29 4.01 2.98
CA ALA A 191 -26.97 4.81 1.96
C ALA A 191 -28.39 4.29 1.67
N GLY A 192 -28.55 2.96 1.59
CA GLY A 192 -29.85 2.32 1.42
C GLY A 192 -30.81 2.59 2.59
N ALA A 193 -30.31 2.50 3.83
CA ALA A 193 -31.10 2.82 5.02
C ALA A 193 -31.54 4.29 5.03
N ARG A 194 -30.62 5.22 4.74
CA ARG A 194 -30.92 6.66 4.63
C ARG A 194 -31.98 6.94 3.56
N LEU A 195 -31.87 6.29 2.40
CA LEU A 195 -32.87 6.43 1.33
C LEU A 195 -34.25 5.92 1.78
N ASN A 196 -34.30 4.75 2.40
CA ASN A 196 -35.57 4.17 2.86
C ASN A 196 -36.25 5.05 3.91
N GLU A 197 -35.48 5.56 4.86
CA GLU A 197 -35.98 6.48 5.89
C GLU A 197 -36.56 7.76 5.27
N LEU A 198 -35.84 8.38 4.33
CA LEU A 198 -36.31 9.59 3.65
C LEU A 198 -37.56 9.33 2.81
N VAL A 199 -37.58 8.24 2.03
CA VAL A 199 -38.77 7.86 1.25
C VAL A 199 -39.96 7.63 2.18
N SER A 200 -39.77 6.97 3.31
CA SER A 200 -40.85 6.71 4.26
C SER A 200 -41.41 8.00 4.85
N ARG A 201 -40.53 8.94 5.25
CA ARG A 201 -40.94 10.25 5.77
C ARG A 201 -41.67 11.10 4.73
N THR A 202 -41.24 11.10 3.47
CA THR A 202 -41.82 11.95 2.42
C THR A 202 -43.09 11.37 1.81
N SER A 203 -43.19 10.05 1.67
CA SER A 203 -44.35 9.40 1.04
C SER A 203 -45.42 8.94 2.04
N GLY A 204 -45.10 8.86 3.33
CA GLY A 204 -45.98 8.26 4.34
C GLY A 204 -46.11 6.73 4.22
N GLN A 205 -45.49 6.11 3.21
CA GLN A 205 -45.43 4.65 3.08
C GLN A 205 -44.31 4.09 3.94
N ILE A 206 -44.60 3.08 4.76
CA ILE A 206 -43.58 2.38 5.53
C ILE A 206 -42.75 1.53 4.56
N VAL A 207 -41.45 1.78 4.50
CA VAL A 207 -40.50 0.98 3.71
C VAL A 207 -39.77 0.04 4.65
N ARG A 208 -39.99 -1.27 4.53
CA ARG A 208 -39.30 -2.30 5.33
C ARG A 208 -38.24 -3.03 4.52
N ASN A 209 -37.08 -3.23 5.15
CA ASN A 209 -36.04 -4.11 4.63
C ASN A 209 -36.29 -5.52 5.18
N LEU A 210 -36.51 -6.48 4.30
CA LEU A 210 -36.74 -7.88 4.65
C LEU A 210 -35.55 -8.69 4.14
N SER A 211 -34.74 -9.24 5.06
CA SER A 211 -33.63 -10.10 4.64
C SER A 211 -34.05 -11.55 4.53
N LEU A 212 -34.08 -12.05 3.30
CA LEU A 212 -34.39 -13.46 3.01
C LEU A 212 -33.20 -14.37 3.35
N SER A 213 -31.99 -13.82 3.46
CA SER A 213 -30.75 -14.58 3.65
C SER A 213 -30.73 -15.39 4.95
N HIS A 214 -31.27 -14.85 6.06
CA HIS A 214 -31.38 -15.58 7.32
C HIS A 214 -32.41 -16.73 7.25
N GLU A 215 -33.43 -16.61 6.40
CA GLU A 215 -34.53 -17.58 6.30
C GLU A 215 -34.21 -18.72 5.34
N LEU A 216 -33.28 -18.45 4.42
CA LEU A 216 -32.72 -19.43 3.49
C LEU A 216 -31.52 -20.16 4.08
N ARG A 217 -30.90 -19.64 5.14
CA ARG A 217 -29.80 -20.31 5.86
C ARG A 217 -30.30 -21.55 6.58
N ASP A 218 -29.49 -22.61 6.53
CA ASP A 218 -29.69 -23.89 7.22
C ASP A 218 -31.00 -24.64 6.88
N ARG A 219 -31.70 -24.25 5.80
CA ARG A 219 -32.84 -24.99 5.26
C ARG A 219 -32.37 -26.04 4.26
N GLU A 220 -32.63 -27.31 4.57
CA GLU A 220 -32.37 -28.43 3.67
C GLU A 220 -33.57 -28.65 2.74
N VAL A 221 -33.36 -28.57 1.43
CA VAL A 221 -34.40 -28.73 0.40
C VAL A 221 -34.04 -29.96 -0.45
N LYS A 222 -34.82 -31.04 -0.33
CA LYS A 222 -34.52 -32.33 -0.97
C LYS A 222 -35.47 -32.71 -2.09
N THR A 223 -36.68 -32.18 -2.07
CA THR A 223 -37.74 -32.52 -3.02
C THR A 223 -38.38 -31.26 -3.62
N GLU A 224 -39.02 -31.41 -4.77
CA GLU A 224 -39.79 -30.32 -5.41
C GLU A 224 -40.89 -29.78 -4.47
N ALA A 225 -41.52 -30.67 -3.69
CA ALA A 225 -42.49 -30.27 -2.68
C ALA A 225 -41.91 -29.38 -1.57
N ASP A 226 -40.62 -29.55 -1.23
CA ASP A 226 -39.94 -28.70 -0.24
C ASP A 226 -39.63 -27.31 -0.81
N VAL A 227 -39.30 -27.21 -2.11
CA VAL A 227 -39.14 -25.93 -2.82
C VAL A 227 -40.46 -25.16 -2.82
N GLU A 228 -41.56 -25.81 -3.22
CA GLU A 228 -42.88 -25.18 -3.28
C GLU A 228 -43.34 -24.69 -1.90
N ARG A 229 -43.06 -25.46 -0.85
CA ARG A 229 -43.36 -25.06 0.53
C ARG A 229 -42.56 -23.81 0.94
N LEU A 230 -41.26 -23.77 0.62
CA LEU A 230 -40.40 -22.60 0.88
C LEU A 230 -40.91 -21.36 0.15
N VAL A 231 -41.26 -21.49 -1.14
CA VAL A 231 -41.81 -20.38 -1.93
C VAL A 231 -43.15 -19.91 -1.37
N ALA A 232 -44.02 -20.83 -0.96
CA ALA A 232 -45.30 -20.50 -0.34
C ALA A 232 -45.13 -19.71 0.97
N ASP A 233 -44.18 -20.11 1.83
CA ASP A 233 -43.85 -19.42 3.08
C ASP A 233 -43.37 -17.98 2.81
N ILE A 234 -42.40 -17.81 1.91
CA ILE A 234 -41.86 -16.50 1.53
C ILE A 234 -42.98 -15.64 0.94
N ARG A 235 -43.78 -16.20 0.04
CA ARG A 235 -44.91 -15.51 -0.58
C ARG A 235 -45.92 -15.05 0.45
N ALA A 236 -46.31 -15.90 1.40
CA ALA A 236 -47.29 -15.57 2.42
C ALA A 236 -46.83 -14.37 3.28
N ARG A 237 -45.55 -14.34 3.68
CA ARG A 237 -44.98 -13.21 4.43
C ARG A 237 -44.89 -11.93 3.61
N LEU A 238 -44.42 -12.01 2.37
CA LEU A 238 -44.36 -10.83 1.50
C LEU A 238 -45.76 -10.25 1.29
N LEU A 239 -46.76 -11.11 1.07
CA LEU A 239 -48.14 -10.67 0.93
C LEU A 239 -48.73 -10.06 2.20
N ALA A 240 -48.33 -10.50 3.39
CA ALA A 240 -48.79 -9.88 4.65
C ALA A 240 -48.38 -8.40 4.72
N HIS A 241 -47.10 -8.11 4.50
CA HIS A 241 -46.57 -6.75 4.48
C HIS A 241 -47.17 -5.90 3.35
N VAL A 242 -47.32 -6.46 2.14
CA VAL A 242 -47.95 -5.73 1.03
C VAL A 242 -49.42 -5.41 1.33
N ARG A 243 -50.16 -6.31 1.99
CA ARG A 243 -51.57 -6.07 2.39
C ARG A 243 -51.70 -4.98 3.44
N GLU A 244 -50.69 -4.79 4.29
CA GLU A 244 -50.59 -3.69 5.24
C GLU A 244 -50.20 -2.35 4.57
N GLY A 245 -50.01 -2.34 3.25
CA GLY A 245 -49.61 -1.16 2.48
C GLY A 245 -48.13 -0.82 2.60
N GLU A 246 -47.32 -1.72 3.17
CA GLU A 246 -45.88 -1.53 3.33
C GLU A 246 -45.16 -1.83 2.00
N ARG A 247 -44.13 -1.02 1.69
CA ARG A 247 -43.22 -1.30 0.58
C ARG A 247 -42.05 -2.14 1.11
N ILE A 248 -41.81 -3.29 0.49
CA ILE A 248 -40.74 -4.20 0.91
C ILE A 248 -39.55 -4.08 -0.04
N ILE A 249 -38.35 -4.00 0.53
CA ILE A 249 -37.09 -4.18 -0.17
C ILE A 249 -36.48 -5.48 0.31
N LEU A 250 -36.10 -6.35 -0.63
CA LEU A 250 -35.41 -7.60 -0.33
C LEU A 250 -33.90 -7.33 -0.30
N SER A 251 -33.25 -7.78 0.77
CA SER A 251 -31.80 -7.66 0.99
C SER A 251 -31.15 -9.01 1.27
#